data_AF-A0A317IJA5-F1
#
_entry.id   AF-A0A317IJA5-F1
#
_cell.length_a   1.000
_cell.length_b   1.000
_cell.length_c   1.000
_cell.angle_alpha   90.00
_cell.angle_beta   90.00
_cell.angle_gamma   90.00
#
_symmetry.space_group_name_H-M   'P 1'
#
loop_
_entity.id
_entity.type
_entity.pdbx_description
1 polymer ?
#
loop_
_entity_poly.entity_id
_entity_poly.type
_entity_poly.pdbx_seq_one_letter_code
_entity_poly.pdbx_strand_id
1 'polypeptide(L)'
;MLLLSCMIGILIVIAITFLYDFLSVFINRQLLNDRTDRLALEAAAKFNEGDRTSRMNHLLVQSRNLIFLSRQTYVTTTALQPYNHLSPLAHQLLEQSRDGAKLLEKEQARLVAARLAEVKKNIISPSLNQAGSSLFGNISVDGLDVGTMDGFTSEVPSAYSASDLKENDAKDRYIDKKTGDYFGEVDVKLPTEDRDLSFKLSSLPVVAKQGALQKSAPYKQYATLRKDGADIPFKCEQMPTAVRLQLHAKYRGLLTKQEYDLSANSVATGAGPAFK
;
A
#
# COMPACT_ATOMS: atom_id res chain seq x y z
N MET A 1 42.19 46.25 -28.10
CA MET A 1 40.74 46.10 -28.38
C MET A 1 40.36 44.69 -28.84
N LEU A 2 41.05 44.08 -29.80
CA LEU A 2 40.76 42.70 -30.24
C LEU A 2 40.83 41.65 -29.11
N LEU A 3 41.88 41.66 -28.28
CA LEU A 3 42.02 40.71 -27.17
C LEU A 3 40.89 40.80 -26.13
N LEU A 4 40.42 42.02 -25.84
CA LEU A 4 39.31 42.26 -24.91
C LEU A 4 37.99 41.72 -25.49
N SER A 5 37.76 41.95 -26.78
CA SER A 5 36.59 41.42 -27.50
C SER A 5 36.60 39.88 -27.55
N CYS A 6 37.76 39.26 -27.79
CA CYS A 6 37.89 37.80 -27.73
C CYS A 6 37.63 37.24 -26.33
N MET A 7 38.13 37.89 -25.27
CA MET A 7 37.87 37.47 -23.88
C MET A 7 36.39 37.54 -23.52
N ILE A 8 35.70 38.61 -23.91
CA ILE A 8 34.26 38.76 -23.70
C ILE A 8 33.50 37.67 -24.47
N GLY A 9 33.88 37.39 -25.72
CA GLY A 9 33.28 36.33 -26.53
C GLY A 9 33.41 34.95 -25.88
N ILE A 10 34.60 34.61 -25.37
CA ILE A 10 34.84 33.34 -24.68
C ILE A 10 33.99 33.23 -23.40
N LEU A 11 33.92 34.30 -22.61
CA LEU A 11 33.08 34.34 -21.40
C LEU A 11 31.60 34.11 -21.72
N ILE A 12 31.09 34.72 -22.80
CA ILE A 12 29.70 34.52 -23.24
C ILE A 12 29.46 33.06 -23.63
N VAL A 13 30.36 32.45 -24.41
CA VAL A 13 30.24 31.04 -24.81
C VAL A 13 30.24 30.13 -23.57
N ILE A 14 31.15 30.35 -22.63
CA ILE A 14 31.21 29.61 -21.37
C ILE A 14 29.88 29.76 -20.60
N ALA A 15 29.39 30.98 -20.42
CA ALA A 15 28.13 31.24 -19.72
C ALA A 15 26.93 30.52 -20.37
N ILE A 16 26.85 30.52 -21.71
CA ILE A 16 25.79 29.82 -22.45
C ILE A 16 25.89 28.30 -22.25
N THR A 17 27.09 27.72 -22.31
CA THR A 17 27.27 26.27 -22.10
C THR A 17 26.87 25.83 -20.69
N PHE A 18 27.25 26.61 -19.66
CA PHE A 18 26.84 26.35 -18.28
C PHE A 18 25.32 26.48 -18.09
N LEU A 19 24.71 27.52 -18.68
CA LEU A 19 23.26 27.73 -18.59
C LEU A 19 22.50 26.59 -19.27
N TYR A 20 22.98 26.11 -20.42
CA TYR A 20 22.39 24.98 -21.13
C TYR A 20 22.46 23.68 -20.32
N ASP A 21 23.62 23.36 -19.75
CA ASP A 21 23.77 22.14 -18.94
C ASP A 21 22.93 22.22 -17.66
N PHE A 22 22.87 23.39 -17.01
CA PHE A 22 22.00 23.61 -15.85
C PHE A 22 20.52 23.41 -16.20
N LEU A 23 20.04 24.01 -17.29
CA LEU A 23 18.66 23.86 -17.75
C LEU A 23 18.35 22.40 -18.11
N SER A 24 19.30 21.70 -18.74
CA SER A 24 19.16 20.30 -19.10
C SER A 24 19.06 19.40 -17.86
N VAL A 25 19.88 19.63 -16.84
CA VAL A 25 19.78 18.92 -15.55
C VAL A 25 18.42 19.16 -14.90
N PHE A 26 17.91 20.40 -14.92
CA PHE A 26 16.61 20.74 -14.35
C PHE A 26 15.46 20.01 -15.06
N ILE A 27 15.43 20.04 -16.40
CA ILE A 27 14.42 19.35 -17.22
C ILE A 27 14.46 17.83 -16.96
N ASN A 28 15.66 17.25 -16.93
CA ASN A 28 15.82 15.83 -16.63
C ASN A 28 15.35 15.50 -15.21
N ARG A 29 15.64 16.33 -14.22
CA ARG A 29 15.10 16.12 -12.86
C ARG A 29 13.58 16.14 -12.83
N GLN A 30 12.94 17.06 -13.56
CA GLN A 30 11.48 17.14 -13.66
C GLN A 30 10.90 15.89 -14.33
N LEU A 31 11.44 15.48 -15.48
CA LEU A 31 11.03 14.27 -16.19
C LEU A 31 11.22 12.99 -15.34
N LEU A 32 12.29 12.91 -14.54
CA LEU A 32 12.50 11.80 -13.61
C LEU A 32 11.45 11.79 -12.48
N ASN A 33 11.10 12.96 -11.93
CA ASN A 33 10.04 13.09 -10.94
C ASN A 33 8.68 12.67 -11.52
N ASP A 34 8.30 13.18 -12.70
CA ASP A 34 7.03 12.86 -13.36
C ASP A 34 6.91 11.35 -13.64
N ARG A 35 8.03 10.73 -14.03
CA ARG A 35 8.09 9.28 -14.27
C ARG A 35 8.00 8.48 -12.97
N THR A 36 8.66 8.93 -11.91
CA THR A 36 8.57 8.30 -10.58
C THR A 36 7.14 8.39 -10.04
N ASP A 37 6.52 9.56 -10.17
CA ASP A 37 5.12 9.81 -9.79
C ASP A 37 4.17 8.89 -10.57
N ARG A 38 4.33 8.79 -11.89
CA ARG A 38 3.51 7.90 -12.72
C ARG A 38 3.66 6.42 -12.33
N LEU A 39 4.89 5.94 -12.18
CA LEU A 39 5.12 4.54 -11.80
C LEU A 39 4.61 4.23 -10.39
N ALA A 40 4.75 5.16 -9.45
CA ALA A 40 4.18 5.02 -8.11
C ALA A 40 2.64 4.96 -8.16
N LEU A 41 2.00 5.81 -8.96
CA LEU A 41 0.54 5.79 -9.15
C LEU A 41 0.05 4.49 -9.81
N GLU A 42 0.70 4.03 -10.87
CA GLU A 42 0.37 2.77 -11.55
C GLU A 42 0.51 1.58 -10.58
N ALA A 43 1.57 1.58 -9.76
CA ALA A 43 1.77 0.57 -8.72
C ALA A 43 0.70 0.61 -7.63
N ALA A 44 0.38 1.80 -7.12
CA ALA A 44 -0.61 1.97 -6.06
C ALA A 44 -2.02 1.61 -6.56
N ALA A 45 -2.36 1.94 -7.80
CA ALA A 45 -3.61 1.54 -8.43
C ALA A 45 -3.76 0.01 -8.53
N LYS A 46 -2.66 -0.73 -8.70
CA LYS A 46 -2.69 -2.20 -8.76
C LYS A 46 -3.07 -2.86 -7.44
N PHE A 47 -2.77 -2.23 -6.30
CA PHE A 47 -3.23 -2.73 -5.00
C PHE A 47 -4.75 -2.64 -4.83
N ASN A 48 -5.37 -1.60 -5.40
CA ASN A 48 -6.81 -1.37 -5.32
C ASN A 48 -7.61 -1.97 -6.48
N GLU A 49 -6.95 -2.60 -7.45
CA GLU A 49 -7.61 -3.16 -8.63
C GLU A 49 -8.61 -4.26 -8.25
N GLY A 50 -9.86 -4.09 -8.70
CA GLY A 50 -10.94 -5.06 -8.52
C GLY A 50 -11.50 -5.15 -7.10
N ASP A 51 -11.26 -4.13 -6.26
CA ASP A 51 -11.87 -3.99 -4.94
C ASP A 51 -11.66 -5.20 -4.00
N ARG A 52 -10.53 -5.89 -4.18
CA ARG A 52 -10.28 -7.15 -3.49
C ARG A 52 -10.01 -6.95 -2.00
N THR A 53 -9.37 -5.84 -1.64
CA THR A 53 -9.09 -5.48 -0.25
C THR A 53 -10.40 -5.26 0.53
N SER A 54 -11.38 -4.56 -0.07
CA SER A 54 -12.69 -4.36 0.56
C SER A 54 -13.41 -5.67 0.75
N ARG A 55 -13.52 -6.47 -0.31
CA ARG A 55 -14.13 -7.80 -0.21
C ARG A 55 -13.47 -8.68 0.85
N MET A 56 -12.13 -8.65 0.95
CA MET A 56 -11.41 -9.39 1.98
C MET A 56 -11.72 -8.88 3.38
N ASN A 57 -11.69 -7.56 3.62
CA ASN A 57 -12.05 -6.97 4.90
C ASN A 57 -13.50 -7.33 5.30
N HIS A 58 -14.45 -7.25 4.35
CA HIS A 58 -15.83 -7.67 4.57
C HIS A 58 -15.92 -9.15 4.97
N LEU A 59 -15.23 -10.04 4.26
CA LEU A 59 -15.18 -11.47 4.59
C LEU A 59 -14.60 -11.70 5.99
N LEU A 60 -13.55 -10.97 6.38
CA LEU A 60 -12.94 -11.09 7.70
C LEU A 60 -13.91 -10.68 8.81
N VAL A 61 -14.61 -9.55 8.66
CA VAL A 61 -15.60 -9.09 9.63
C VAL A 61 -16.79 -10.06 9.71
N GLN A 62 -17.27 -10.57 8.58
CA GLN A 62 -18.37 -11.55 8.56
C GLN A 62 -17.95 -12.88 9.20
N SER A 63 -16.74 -13.37 8.90
CA SER A 63 -16.19 -14.58 9.52
C SER A 63 -16.05 -14.41 11.03
N ARG A 64 -15.60 -13.24 11.48
CA ARG A 64 -15.52 -12.90 12.90
C ARG A 64 -16.89 -12.91 13.58
N ASN A 65 -17.88 -12.26 12.96
CA ASN A 65 -19.24 -12.21 13.48
C ASN A 65 -19.87 -13.62 13.56
N LEU A 66 -19.64 -14.45 12.55
CA LEU A 66 -20.12 -15.84 12.53
C LEU A 66 -19.55 -16.67 13.69
N ILE A 67 -18.26 -16.55 13.99
CA ILE A 67 -17.64 -17.26 15.11
C ILE A 67 -18.24 -16.78 16.44
N PHE A 68 -18.37 -15.47 16.62
CA PHE A 68 -18.96 -14.90 17.83
C PHE A 68 -20.38 -15.43 18.08
N LEU A 69 -21.23 -15.41 17.05
CA LEU A 69 -22.61 -15.92 17.13
C LEU A 69 -22.65 -17.44 17.34
N SER A 70 -21.76 -18.18 16.69
CA SER A 70 -21.66 -19.65 16.86
C SER A 70 -21.24 -20.03 18.27
N ARG A 71 -20.33 -19.26 18.88
CA ARG A 71 -19.92 -19.42 20.29
C ARG A 71 -21.09 -19.16 21.22
N GLN A 72 -21.81 -18.05 21.04
CA GLN A 72 -23.02 -17.76 21.82
C GLN A 72 -24.04 -18.90 21.70
N THR A 73 -24.29 -19.38 20.49
CA THR A 73 -25.20 -20.52 20.23
C THR A 73 -24.76 -21.79 20.97
N TYR A 74 -23.46 -22.11 20.94
CA TYR A 74 -22.90 -23.26 21.65
C TYR A 74 -23.06 -23.13 23.18
N VAL A 75 -22.76 -21.96 23.74
CA VAL A 75 -22.93 -21.70 25.18
C VAL A 75 -24.40 -21.82 25.59
N THR A 76 -25.32 -21.22 24.83
CA THR A 76 -26.75 -21.26 25.13
C THR A 76 -27.33 -22.67 25.04
N THR A 77 -26.98 -23.42 23.98
CA THR A 77 -27.47 -24.80 23.80
C THR A 77 -26.97 -25.75 24.89
N THR A 78 -25.72 -25.56 25.35
CA THR A 78 -25.12 -26.38 26.42
C THR A 78 -25.67 -26.02 27.81
N ALA A 79 -26.00 -24.74 28.04
CA ALA A 79 -26.51 -24.29 29.34
C ALA A 79 -28.02 -24.57 29.55
N LEU A 80 -28.82 -24.58 28.48
CA LEU A 80 -30.26 -24.73 28.57
C LEU A 80 -30.69 -26.19 28.32
N GLN A 81 -31.24 -26.83 29.36
CA GLN A 81 -31.77 -28.21 29.32
C GLN A 81 -32.60 -28.57 28.07
N PRO A 82 -33.58 -27.75 27.59
CA PRO A 82 -34.37 -28.14 26.42
C PRO A 82 -33.55 -28.24 25.12
N TYR A 83 -32.40 -27.57 25.03
CA TYR A 83 -31.57 -27.51 23.83
C TYR A 83 -30.28 -28.31 23.92
N ASN A 84 -30.01 -28.98 25.04
CA ASN A 84 -28.75 -29.69 25.27
C ASN A 84 -28.46 -30.78 24.23
N HIS A 85 -29.51 -31.41 23.70
CA HIS A 85 -29.39 -32.40 22.62
C HIS A 85 -28.83 -31.82 21.31
N LEU A 86 -28.88 -30.50 21.11
CA LEU A 86 -28.29 -29.79 19.96
C LEU A 86 -26.85 -29.34 20.20
N SER A 87 -26.32 -29.47 21.41
CA SER A 87 -24.95 -29.05 21.76
C SER A 87 -23.88 -29.63 20.81
N PRO A 88 -23.94 -30.92 20.38
CA PRO A 88 -22.97 -31.46 19.42
C PRO A 88 -22.98 -30.73 18.07
N LEU A 89 -24.17 -30.37 17.57
CA LEU A 89 -24.31 -29.64 16.31
C LEU A 89 -23.82 -28.20 16.44
N ALA A 90 -24.13 -27.53 17.56
CA ALA A 90 -23.64 -26.19 17.84
C ALA A 90 -22.11 -26.15 17.98
N HIS A 91 -21.52 -27.18 18.60
CA HIS A 91 -20.07 -27.34 18.66
C HIS A 91 -19.46 -27.52 17.27
N GLN A 92 -20.05 -28.38 16.44
CA GLN A 92 -19.60 -28.59 15.06
C GLN A 92 -19.64 -27.28 14.25
N LEU A 93 -20.71 -26.49 14.37
CA LEU A 93 -20.84 -25.19 13.70
C LEU A 93 -19.74 -24.21 14.13
N LEU A 94 -19.44 -24.16 15.42
CA LEU A 94 -18.38 -23.33 15.97
C LEU A 94 -17.01 -23.74 15.42
N GLU A 95 -16.68 -25.03 15.43
CA GLU A 95 -15.40 -25.52 14.90
C GLU A 95 -15.27 -25.25 13.39
N GLN A 96 -16.33 -25.50 12.61
CA GLN A 96 -16.35 -25.16 11.19
C GLN A 96 -16.14 -23.68 10.93
N SER A 97 -16.72 -22.81 11.77
CA SER A 97 -16.54 -21.35 11.67
C SER A 97 -15.09 -20.95 11.99
N ARG A 98 -14.48 -21.55 13.02
CA ARG A 98 -13.06 -21.32 13.38
C ARG A 98 -12.12 -21.78 12.28
N ASP A 99 -12.38 -22.94 11.67
CA ASP A 99 -11.58 -23.43 10.54
C ASP A 99 -11.76 -22.58 9.28
N GLY A 100 -12.97 -22.06 9.05
CA GLY A 100 -13.25 -21.07 8.01
C GLY A 100 -12.42 -19.79 8.17
N ALA A 101 -12.28 -19.28 9.40
CA ALA A 101 -11.43 -18.11 9.66
C ALA A 101 -9.94 -18.38 9.38
N LYS A 102 -9.43 -19.55 9.78
CA LYS A 102 -8.04 -19.95 9.47
C LYS A 102 -7.80 -20.09 7.96
N LEU A 103 -8.79 -20.57 7.22
CA LEU A 103 -8.72 -20.62 5.75
C LEU A 103 -8.65 -19.20 5.17
N LEU A 104 -9.48 -18.28 5.69
CA LEU A 104 -9.52 -16.90 5.23
C LEU A 104 -8.20 -16.17 5.50
N GLU A 105 -7.57 -16.38 6.66
CA GLU A 105 -6.24 -15.86 6.98
C GLU A 105 -5.18 -16.33 5.96
N LYS A 106 -5.21 -17.62 5.59
CA LYS A 106 -4.32 -18.17 4.55
C LYS A 106 -4.58 -17.53 3.18
N GLU A 107 -5.84 -17.35 2.80
CA GLU A 107 -6.21 -16.70 1.54
C GLU A 107 -5.82 -15.22 1.51
N GLN A 108 -5.95 -14.51 2.63
CA GLN A 108 -5.45 -13.15 2.78
C GLN A 108 -3.93 -13.10 2.55
N ALA A 109 -3.16 -13.95 3.22
CA ALA A 109 -1.71 -14.02 3.03
C ALA A 109 -1.32 -14.36 1.58
N ARG A 110 -2.04 -15.29 0.94
CA ARG A 110 -1.86 -15.66 -0.47
C ARG A 110 -2.14 -14.47 -1.40
N LEU A 111 -3.22 -13.74 -1.16
CA LEU A 111 -3.58 -12.56 -1.95
C LEU A 111 -2.53 -11.45 -1.81
N VAL A 112 -2.05 -11.19 -0.59
CA VAL A 112 -0.98 -10.21 -0.32
C VAL A 112 0.28 -10.58 -1.10
N ALA A 113 0.74 -11.83 -0.97
CA ALA A 113 1.94 -12.31 -1.68
C ALA A 113 1.80 -12.18 -3.21
N ALA A 114 0.65 -12.55 -3.77
CA ALA A 114 0.39 -12.45 -5.20
C ALA A 114 0.43 -11.00 -5.70
N ARG A 115 -0.15 -10.05 -4.95
CA ARG A 115 -0.14 -8.63 -5.33
C ARG A 115 1.24 -8.00 -5.24
N LEU A 116 1.99 -8.34 -4.21
CA LEU A 116 3.37 -7.87 -4.07
C LEU A 116 4.24 -8.38 -5.24
N ALA A 117 4.07 -9.64 -5.64
CA ALA A 117 4.76 -10.18 -6.82
C ALA A 117 4.34 -9.47 -8.13
N GLU A 118 3.05 -9.16 -8.29
CA GLU A 118 2.53 -8.43 -9.46
C GLU A 118 3.09 -7.01 -9.55
N VAL A 119 3.07 -6.26 -8.44
CA VAL A 119 3.61 -4.90 -8.38
C VAL A 119 5.11 -4.90 -8.66
N LYS A 120 5.84 -5.83 -8.05
CA LYS A 120 7.27 -6.02 -8.32
C LYS A 120 7.53 -6.25 -9.81
N LYS A 121 6.78 -7.16 -10.45
CA LYS A 121 6.90 -7.44 -11.89
C LYS A 121 6.58 -6.22 -12.75
N ASN A 122 5.51 -5.50 -12.43
CA ASN A 122 5.01 -4.38 -13.24
C ASN A 122 5.83 -3.09 -13.09
N ILE A 123 6.52 -2.85 -11.97
CA ILE A 123 7.40 -1.68 -11.82
C ILE A 123 8.81 -1.99 -12.32
N ILE A 124 9.38 -3.13 -11.92
CA ILE A 124 10.79 -3.43 -12.16
C ILE A 124 11.04 -3.78 -13.63
N SER A 125 10.16 -4.56 -14.26
CA SER A 125 10.40 -5.00 -15.65
C SER A 125 10.33 -3.86 -16.68
N PRO A 126 9.33 -2.95 -16.64
CA PRO A 126 9.27 -1.83 -17.58
C PRO A 126 10.29 -0.73 -17.32
N SER A 127 10.69 -0.51 -16.06
CA SER A 127 11.74 0.46 -15.72
C SER A 127 13.11 0.07 -16.27
N LEU A 128 13.45 -1.23 -16.26
CA LEU A 128 14.69 -1.77 -16.83
C LEU A 128 14.70 -1.73 -18.37
N ASN A 129 13.55 -1.95 -19.03
CA ASN A 129 13.48 -2.06 -20.49
C ASN A 129 13.40 -0.72 -21.24
N GLN A 130 13.25 0.40 -20.54
CA GLN A 130 13.18 1.73 -21.15
C GLN A 130 14.54 2.46 -21.21
N ALA A 131 15.65 1.73 -21.09
CA ALA A 131 17.02 2.24 -21.23
C ALA A 131 17.37 2.75 -22.66
N GLY A 132 16.42 2.76 -23.59
CA GLY A 132 16.70 2.91 -25.03
C GLY A 132 16.32 4.23 -25.71
N SER A 133 15.60 5.18 -25.08
CA SER A 133 15.09 6.34 -25.85
C SER A 133 15.00 7.70 -25.16
N SER A 134 15.79 7.97 -24.12
CA SER A 134 15.68 9.26 -23.41
C SER A 134 17.03 9.93 -23.18
N LEU A 135 17.00 11.25 -22.99
CA LEU A 135 18.13 12.10 -22.59
C LEU A 135 18.81 11.67 -21.26
N PHE A 136 18.24 10.68 -20.58
CA PHE A 136 18.80 10.01 -19.42
C PHE A 136 19.70 8.85 -19.83
N GLY A 137 20.76 8.61 -19.06
CA GLY A 137 21.41 7.31 -19.04
C GLY A 137 20.50 6.24 -18.45
N ASN A 138 21.09 5.16 -17.94
CA ASN A 138 20.32 4.07 -17.33
C ASN A 138 19.54 4.58 -16.11
N ILE A 139 18.22 4.35 -16.12
CA ILE A 139 17.33 4.58 -14.98
C ILE A 139 17.20 3.24 -14.23
N SER A 140 17.44 3.26 -12.93
CA SER A 140 17.26 2.11 -12.03
C SER A 140 16.18 2.41 -10.99
N VAL A 141 15.49 1.35 -10.57
CA VAL A 141 14.70 1.38 -9.33
C VAL A 141 15.66 1.07 -8.20
N ASP A 142 15.93 2.05 -7.36
CA ASP A 142 16.83 1.91 -6.21
C ASP A 142 16.05 1.46 -4.98
N GLY A 143 14.85 2.00 -4.78
CA GLY A 143 14.00 1.70 -3.63
C GLY A 143 12.55 1.43 -4.04
N LEU A 144 11.95 0.41 -3.46
CA LEU A 144 10.53 0.12 -3.57
C LEU A 144 10.02 -0.37 -2.22
N ASP A 145 9.27 0.48 -1.53
CA ASP A 145 8.56 0.12 -0.30
C ASP A 145 7.06 0.06 -0.56
N VAL A 146 6.40 -0.82 0.17
CA VAL A 146 4.96 -0.98 0.20
C VAL A 146 4.45 -0.80 1.62
N GLY A 147 3.27 -0.22 1.72
CA GLY A 147 2.71 0.12 3.00
C GLY A 147 1.33 0.72 2.84
N THR A 148 1.06 1.72 3.65
CA THR A 148 -0.26 2.30 3.83
C THR A 148 -0.08 3.77 4.22
N MET A 149 -1.14 4.53 4.04
CA MET A 149 -1.21 5.90 4.53
C MET A 149 -1.98 5.90 5.85
N ASP A 150 -1.55 6.72 6.81
CA ASP A 150 -2.25 6.82 8.09
C ASP A 150 -3.64 7.46 7.92
N GLY A 151 -4.55 7.15 8.85
CA GLY A 151 -5.86 7.79 8.95
C GLY A 151 -6.94 7.30 7.98
N PHE A 152 -6.70 6.20 7.26
CA PHE A 152 -7.73 5.55 6.44
C PHE A 152 -8.50 4.48 7.25
N THR A 153 -9.82 4.39 7.01
CA THR A 153 -10.65 3.32 7.57
C THR A 153 -10.54 2.07 6.71
N SER A 154 -11.15 0.98 7.15
CA SER A 154 -11.26 -0.27 6.39
C SER A 154 -12.46 -0.30 5.44
N GLU A 155 -13.27 0.78 5.40
CA GLU A 155 -14.56 0.85 4.70
C GLU A 155 -15.56 -0.26 5.06
N VAL A 156 -15.33 -1.01 6.15
CA VAL A 156 -16.29 -2.01 6.64
C VAL A 156 -17.11 -1.41 7.78
N PRO A 157 -18.44 -1.26 7.60
CA PRO A 157 -19.32 -0.77 8.64
C PRO A 157 -19.36 -1.73 9.83
N SER A 158 -19.23 -1.19 11.04
CA SER A 158 -19.46 -1.94 12.29
C SER A 158 -20.91 -2.37 12.49
N ALA A 159 -21.84 -1.82 11.71
CA ALA A 159 -23.25 -2.21 11.72
C ALA A 159 -23.49 -3.67 11.33
N TYR A 160 -22.53 -4.31 10.66
CA TYR A 160 -22.62 -5.72 10.31
C TYR A 160 -22.31 -6.68 11.48
N SER A 161 -21.81 -6.16 12.60
CA SER A 161 -21.47 -6.97 13.77
C SER A 161 -22.66 -7.11 14.73
N ALA A 162 -22.75 -8.25 15.42
CA ALA A 162 -23.71 -8.45 16.51
C ALA A 162 -23.63 -7.32 17.54
N SER A 163 -24.75 -6.95 18.16
CA SER A 163 -24.83 -5.80 19.09
C SER A 163 -23.77 -5.84 20.19
N ASP A 164 -23.61 -7.00 20.81
CA ASP A 164 -22.70 -7.20 21.94
C ASP A 164 -21.23 -7.15 21.47
N LEU A 165 -20.95 -7.69 20.28
CA LEU A 165 -19.63 -7.64 19.67
C LEU A 165 -19.25 -6.20 19.30
N LYS A 166 -20.20 -5.44 18.74
CA LYS A 166 -20.02 -4.03 18.40
C LYS A 166 -19.74 -3.17 19.64
N GLU A 167 -20.41 -3.45 20.76
CA GLU A 167 -20.14 -2.74 22.01
C GLU A 167 -18.71 -2.99 22.51
N ASN A 168 -18.24 -4.24 22.44
CA ASN A 168 -16.86 -4.59 22.77
C ASN A 168 -15.87 -3.90 21.82
N ASP A 169 -16.15 -3.91 20.52
CA ASP A 169 -15.29 -3.26 19.51
C ASP A 169 -15.18 -1.75 19.71
N ALA A 170 -16.27 -1.11 20.17
CA ALA A 170 -16.26 0.30 20.53
C ALA A 170 -15.42 0.58 21.79
N LYS A 171 -15.44 -0.33 22.77
CA LYS A 171 -14.59 -0.26 23.99
C LYS A 171 -13.11 -0.44 23.65
N ASP A 172 -12.80 -1.39 22.76
CA ASP A 172 -11.44 -1.70 22.30
C ASP A 172 -10.92 -0.71 21.24
N ARG A 173 -11.72 0.29 20.88
CA ARG A 173 -11.38 1.38 19.93
C ARG A 173 -11.06 0.87 18.52
N TYR A 174 -11.71 -0.20 18.09
CA TYR A 174 -11.60 -0.72 16.73
C TYR A 174 -12.45 0.05 15.72
N ILE A 175 -13.44 0.81 16.20
CA ILE A 175 -14.42 1.53 15.38
C ILE A 175 -14.15 3.04 15.45
N ASP A 176 -14.11 3.69 14.29
CA ASP A 176 -14.15 5.14 14.21
C ASP A 176 -15.56 5.63 14.55
N LYS A 177 -15.66 6.43 15.62
CA LYS A 177 -16.94 6.96 16.09
C LYS A 177 -17.61 7.92 15.11
N LYS A 178 -16.84 8.54 14.19
CA LYS A 178 -17.38 9.50 13.22
C LYS A 178 -18.05 8.81 12.05
N THR A 179 -17.38 7.81 11.49
CA THR A 179 -17.84 7.09 10.29
C THR A 179 -18.68 5.87 10.65
N GLY A 180 -18.45 5.26 11.82
CA GLY A 180 -19.04 3.99 12.20
C GLY A 180 -18.33 2.78 11.57
N ASP A 181 -17.23 2.99 10.86
CA ASP A 181 -16.45 1.96 10.21
C ASP A 181 -15.32 1.46 11.10
N TYR A 182 -14.84 0.24 10.85
CA TYR A 182 -13.61 -0.23 11.47
C TYR A 182 -12.40 0.56 10.96
N PHE A 183 -11.46 0.86 11.84
CA PHE A 183 -10.15 1.39 11.44
C PHE A 183 -9.43 0.42 10.50
N GLY A 184 -8.57 0.96 9.65
CA GLY A 184 -7.59 0.16 8.94
C GLY A 184 -6.46 -0.30 9.86
N GLU A 185 -5.68 -1.27 9.40
CA GLU A 185 -4.41 -1.71 10.01
C GLU A 185 -4.52 -2.29 11.42
N VAL A 186 -5.72 -2.70 11.79
CA VAL A 186 -6.03 -3.22 13.11
C VAL A 186 -6.28 -4.73 13.03
N ASP A 187 -5.86 -5.44 14.06
CA ASP A 187 -6.24 -6.83 14.28
C ASP A 187 -7.42 -6.86 15.25
N VAL A 188 -8.63 -7.03 14.72
CA VAL A 188 -9.88 -7.01 15.50
C VAL A 188 -10.10 -8.35 16.20
N LYS A 189 -9.50 -8.52 17.38
CA LYS A 189 -9.60 -9.75 18.16
C LYS A 189 -11.03 -10.02 18.62
N LEU A 190 -11.43 -11.29 18.66
CA LEU A 190 -12.68 -11.68 19.32
C LEU A 190 -12.52 -11.54 20.84
N PRO A 191 -13.60 -11.25 21.58
CA PRO A 191 -13.58 -11.37 23.04
C PRO A 191 -13.41 -12.83 23.47
N THR A 192 -13.01 -13.04 24.73
CA THR A 192 -13.01 -14.34 25.43
C THR A 192 -12.18 -15.47 24.80
N GLU A 193 -12.76 -16.66 24.57
CA GLU A 193 -12.08 -17.94 24.29
C GLU A 193 -11.52 -18.03 22.86
N ASP A 194 -11.99 -17.18 21.95
CA ASP A 194 -11.60 -17.16 20.53
C ASP A 194 -10.55 -16.08 20.21
N ARG A 195 -9.87 -15.57 21.26
CA ARG A 195 -8.79 -14.55 21.15
C ARG A 195 -7.55 -15.03 20.40
N ASP A 196 -7.42 -16.34 20.20
CA ASP A 196 -6.34 -16.96 19.45
C ASP A 196 -6.38 -16.62 17.95
N LEU A 197 -7.56 -16.28 17.43
CA LEU A 197 -7.76 -15.93 16.03
C LEU A 197 -7.36 -14.47 15.73
N SER A 198 -6.95 -14.22 14.48
CA SER A 198 -6.54 -12.89 14.01
C SER A 198 -7.42 -12.44 12.85
N PHE A 199 -7.89 -11.19 12.90
CA PHE A 199 -8.72 -10.58 11.87
C PHE A 199 -8.09 -9.24 11.48
N LYS A 200 -7.09 -9.29 10.62
CA LYS A 200 -6.28 -8.11 10.24
C LYS A 200 -6.98 -7.34 9.13
N LEU A 201 -7.67 -6.27 9.50
CA LEU A 201 -8.30 -5.37 8.53
C LEU A 201 -7.23 -4.46 7.93
N SER A 202 -7.24 -4.35 6.60
CA SER A 202 -6.33 -3.44 5.89
C SER A 202 -7.00 -2.09 5.70
N SER A 203 -6.22 -1.01 5.73
CA SER A 203 -6.73 0.30 5.32
C SER A 203 -7.25 0.24 3.89
N LEU A 204 -8.38 0.85 3.62
CA LEU A 204 -8.93 1.04 2.30
C LEU A 204 -9.09 2.52 2.06
N PRO A 205 -8.24 3.09 1.21
CA PRO A 205 -8.55 4.41 0.73
C PRO A 205 -9.68 4.35 -0.29
N VAL A 206 -10.55 5.37 -0.27
CA VAL A 206 -11.69 5.51 -1.19
C VAL A 206 -11.27 5.19 -2.61
N VAL A 207 -11.93 4.19 -3.20
CA VAL A 207 -11.64 3.68 -4.54
C VAL A 207 -11.75 4.82 -5.55
N ALA A 208 -10.61 5.26 -6.08
CA ALA A 208 -10.60 6.12 -7.25
C ALA A 208 -10.16 5.34 -8.48
N LYS A 209 -10.68 5.76 -9.64
CA LYS A 209 -10.24 5.27 -10.95
C LYS A 209 -8.76 5.59 -11.22
N GLN A 210 -8.18 6.52 -10.48
CA GLN A 210 -6.79 6.97 -10.58
C GLN A 210 -6.25 7.15 -9.14
N GLY A 211 -5.09 6.54 -8.83
CA GLY A 211 -4.45 6.72 -7.53
C GLY A 211 -4.06 8.18 -7.28
N ALA A 212 -3.72 8.51 -6.03
CA ALA A 212 -3.36 9.86 -5.62
C ALA A 212 -1.91 9.91 -5.14
N LEU A 213 -1.20 10.95 -5.59
CA LEU A 213 0.12 11.29 -5.06
C LEU A 213 -0.04 11.95 -3.70
N GLN A 214 0.76 11.51 -2.73
CA GLN A 214 0.70 12.00 -1.35
C GLN A 214 2.09 12.45 -0.91
N LYS A 215 2.44 13.70 -1.21
CA LYS A 215 3.79 14.24 -0.97
C LYS A 215 4.07 14.54 0.52
N SER A 216 3.05 14.59 1.39
CA SER A 216 3.19 15.01 2.79
C SER A 216 2.42 14.19 3.81
N ALA A 217 1.65 13.20 3.40
CA ALA A 217 0.90 12.38 4.35
C ALA A 217 1.81 11.33 5.00
N PRO A 218 1.60 11.00 6.29
CA PRO A 218 2.36 9.98 7.00
C PRO A 218 2.18 8.62 6.31
N TYR A 219 3.30 8.10 5.79
CA TYR A 219 3.39 6.79 5.18
C TYR A 219 3.93 5.80 6.22
N LYS A 220 3.19 4.72 6.45
CA LYS A 220 3.62 3.63 7.30
C LYS A 220 4.04 2.46 6.42
N GLN A 221 5.30 2.10 6.54
CA GLN A 221 5.91 1.04 5.76
C GLN A 221 5.54 -0.33 6.34
N TYR A 222 5.15 -1.26 5.48
CA TYR A 222 4.94 -2.66 5.85
C TYR A 222 6.09 -3.54 5.40
N ALA A 223 6.60 -3.32 4.18
CA ALA A 223 7.70 -4.10 3.64
C ALA A 223 8.53 -3.30 2.63
N THR A 224 9.80 -3.67 2.51
CA THR A 224 10.67 -3.24 1.42
C THR A 224 10.79 -4.37 0.41
N LEU A 225 10.45 -4.10 -0.85
CA LEU A 225 10.56 -5.05 -1.96
C LEU A 225 11.92 -4.95 -2.67
N ARG A 226 12.50 -3.74 -2.67
CA ARG A 226 13.80 -3.45 -3.28
C ARG A 226 14.52 -2.34 -2.53
N LYS A 227 15.82 -2.49 -2.33
CA LYS A 227 16.69 -1.48 -1.72
C LYS A 227 18.05 -1.53 -2.39
N ASP A 228 18.64 -0.36 -2.62
CA ASP A 228 19.95 -0.20 -3.26
C ASP A 228 20.04 -0.99 -4.59
N GLY A 229 18.92 -1.04 -5.33
CA GLY A 229 18.84 -1.76 -6.60
C GLY A 229 18.79 -3.29 -6.50
N ALA A 230 18.68 -3.86 -5.29
CA ALA A 230 18.56 -5.30 -5.07
C ALA A 230 17.21 -5.69 -4.51
N ASP A 231 16.67 -6.82 -4.98
CA ASP A 231 15.40 -7.35 -4.50
C ASP A 231 15.55 -7.95 -3.10
N ILE A 232 14.60 -7.67 -2.22
CA ILE A 232 14.61 -8.14 -0.84
C ILE A 232 13.45 -9.13 -0.61
N PRO A 233 13.70 -10.27 0.08
CA PRO A 233 12.63 -11.13 0.57
C PRO A 233 11.73 -10.37 1.55
N PHE A 234 10.42 -10.46 1.37
CA PHE A 234 9.47 -9.71 2.18
C PHE A 234 8.47 -10.64 2.87
N LYS A 235 7.96 -10.19 4.02
CA LYS A 235 6.78 -10.73 4.68
C LYS A 235 5.83 -9.57 4.95
N CYS A 236 4.59 -9.70 4.53
CA CYS A 236 3.55 -8.70 4.74
C CYS A 236 2.27 -9.43 5.13
N GLU A 237 1.65 -9.01 6.24
CA GLU A 237 0.48 -9.69 6.82
C GLU A 237 -0.83 -8.95 6.54
N GLN A 238 -0.76 -7.73 6.01
CA GLN A 238 -1.89 -6.89 5.64
C GLN A 238 -1.73 -6.46 4.19
N MET A 239 -2.84 -6.11 3.54
CA MET A 239 -2.79 -5.61 2.17
C MET A 239 -2.21 -4.19 2.17
N PRO A 240 -1.07 -3.96 1.49
CA PRO A 240 -0.60 -2.60 1.29
C PRO A 240 -1.55 -1.85 0.35
N THR A 241 -1.71 -0.56 0.59
CA THR A 241 -2.51 0.35 -0.25
C THR A 241 -1.71 1.56 -0.74
N ALA A 242 -0.45 1.67 -0.32
CA ALA A 242 0.47 2.72 -0.71
C ALA A 242 1.83 2.15 -1.13
N VAL A 243 2.48 2.88 -2.02
CA VAL A 243 3.79 2.58 -2.58
C VAL A 243 4.69 3.78 -2.43
N ARG A 244 5.91 3.54 -1.97
CA ARG A 244 7.00 4.51 -2.04
C ARG A 244 8.04 3.99 -3.02
N LEU A 245 8.29 4.78 -4.06
CA LEU A 245 9.21 4.45 -5.14
C LEU A 245 10.37 5.45 -5.14
N GLN A 246 11.58 4.93 -5.27
CA GLN A 246 12.79 5.71 -5.48
C GLN A 246 13.43 5.27 -6.80
N LEU A 247 13.51 6.20 -7.75
CA LEU A 247 14.26 6.04 -8.98
C LEU A 247 15.60 6.76 -8.87
N HIS A 248 16.60 6.18 -9.51
CA HIS A 248 17.90 6.77 -9.69
C HIS A 248 18.27 6.77 -11.17
N ALA A 249 18.92 7.84 -11.62
CA ALA A 249 19.36 7.99 -12.99
C ALA A 249 20.70 8.71 -13.03
N LYS A 250 21.59 8.24 -13.90
CA LYS A 250 22.82 8.96 -14.24
C LYS A 250 22.58 9.81 -15.48
N TYR A 251 22.82 11.10 -15.36
CA TYR A 251 22.77 12.04 -16.48
C TYR A 251 24.18 12.52 -16.82
N ARG A 252 24.52 12.56 -18.11
CA ARG A 252 25.80 13.10 -18.57
C ARG A 252 25.53 14.36 -19.39
N GLY A 253 26.07 15.49 -18.95
CA GLY A 253 25.97 16.77 -19.66
C GLY A 253 26.49 16.64 -21.09
N LEU A 254 25.70 17.11 -22.05
CA LEU A 254 26.02 17.00 -23.48
C LEU A 254 27.28 17.81 -23.84
N LEU A 255 27.49 18.96 -23.18
CA LEU A 255 28.57 19.89 -23.50
C LEU A 255 29.75 19.76 -22.52
N THR A 256 29.48 19.74 -21.21
CA THR A 256 30.54 19.58 -20.18
C THR A 256 31.04 18.16 -20.01
N LYS A 257 30.31 17.14 -20.51
CA LYS A 257 30.53 15.71 -20.21
C LYS A 257 30.51 15.37 -18.72
N GLN A 258 30.10 16.30 -17.86
CA GLN A 258 29.99 16.10 -16.42
C GLN A 258 28.86 15.11 -16.13
N GLU A 259 29.10 14.18 -15.20
CA GLU A 259 28.08 13.24 -14.74
C GLU A 259 27.35 13.82 -13.51
N TYR A 260 26.04 13.65 -13.51
CA TYR A 260 25.13 14.08 -12.46
C TYR A 260 24.30 12.87 -12.02
N ASP A 261 24.31 12.59 -10.73
CA ASP A 261 23.42 11.58 -10.13
C ASP A 261 22.09 12.26 -9.78
N LEU A 262 21.01 11.74 -10.36
CA LEU A 262 19.65 12.23 -10.16
C LEU A 262 18.85 11.17 -9.40
N SER A 263 18.17 11.59 -8.35
CA SER A 263 17.24 10.74 -7.60
C SER A 263 15.88 11.40 -7.53
N ALA A 264 14.82 10.60 -7.66
CA ALA A 264 13.45 11.03 -7.48
C ALA A 264 12.72 10.04 -6.56
N ASN A 265 11.89 10.60 -5.67
CA ASN A 265 11.12 9.86 -4.70
C ASN A 265 9.65 10.21 -4.87
N SER A 266 8.79 9.20 -4.88
CA SER A 266 7.34 9.40 -4.90
C SER A 266 6.65 8.47 -3.93
N VAL A 267 5.56 8.97 -3.34
CA VAL A 267 4.63 8.18 -2.53
C VAL A 267 3.26 8.32 -3.16
N ALA A 268 2.66 7.19 -3.49
CA ALA A 268 1.33 7.11 -4.07
C ALA A 268 0.48 6.14 -3.27
N THR A 269 -0.81 6.41 -3.25
CA THR A 269 -1.83 5.52 -2.68
C THR A 269 -2.84 5.17 -3.76
N GLY A 270 -3.45 3.99 -3.63
CA GLY A 270 -4.59 3.60 -4.47
C GLY A 270 -5.84 4.45 -4.22
N ALA A 271 -5.79 5.38 -3.25
CA ALA A 271 -6.82 6.37 -2.96
C ALA A 271 -7.08 7.33 -4.10
N GLY A 272 -8.31 7.84 -4.20
CA GLY A 272 -8.54 9.18 -4.74
C GLY A 272 -8.06 10.26 -3.79
N PRO A 273 -8.00 11.54 -4.22
CA PRO A 273 -7.89 12.63 -3.28
C PRO A 273 -9.03 12.50 -2.26
N ALA A 274 -8.68 12.34 -0.99
CA ALA A 274 -9.64 12.40 0.10
C ALA A 274 -10.22 13.83 0.06
N PHE A 275 -11.47 13.96 -0.40
CA PHE A 275 -12.20 15.22 -0.28
C PHE A 275 -12.32 15.49 1.22
N LYS A 276 -11.61 16.52 1.69
CA LYS A 276 -11.84 17.13 2.99
C LYS A 276 -13.03 18.07 2.91
#